data_AF-F6GC70-F1
#
_entry.id   AF-F6GC70-F1
#
_cell.length_a   1.000
_cell.length_b   1.000
_cell.length_c   1.000
_cell.angle_alpha   90.00
_cell.angle_beta   90.00
_cell.angle_gamma   90.00
#
_symmetry.space_group_name_H-M   'P 1'
#
loop_
_entity.id
_entity.type
_entity.pdbx_description
1 polymer ?
#
loop_
_entity_poly.entity_id
_entity_poly.type
_entity_poly.pdbx_seq_one_letter_code
_entity_poly.pdbx_strand_id
1 'polypeptide(L)'
;MEKYYVRVDTSFVSELKLAYETSTEELIKTLEVKNDKREDLGFGYQLKQSGKGLGSMTINYEILYYKNEIVSYRLTTRIPNKSKRLKKLYKEKLSTLFKVDEDYKVEPIYFGIENANEPLAGIEKRNRGNLNEIMSPFSSIIFGTYCGESMTLMNNRKLFDKIISIDNCEYLLYSKNPATRLMAVEFYYCNLTEFSDVQKKSIDTRIEELKRKPMLTRTCSGCIIGVNMTEKIITELKNCR
;
A
#
# COMPACT_ATOMS: atom_id res chain seq x y z
N MET A 1 -26.94 22.29 8.90
CA MET A 1 -26.00 21.13 8.93
C MET A 1 -25.14 21.07 7.68
N GLU A 2 -25.72 21.04 6.48
CA GLU A 2 -24.96 20.95 5.22
C GLU A 2 -23.99 22.12 4.95
N LYS A 3 -24.43 23.37 5.22
CA LYS A 3 -23.55 24.56 5.15
C LYS A 3 -22.36 24.50 6.11
N TYR A 4 -22.52 23.85 7.27
CA TYR A 4 -21.47 23.72 8.27
C TYR A 4 -20.39 22.74 7.80
N TYR A 5 -20.77 21.55 7.31
CA TYR A 5 -19.81 20.57 6.79
C TYR A 5 -19.01 21.13 5.60
N VAL A 6 -19.67 21.78 4.66
CA VAL A 6 -18.99 22.42 3.52
C VAL A 6 -17.94 23.43 4.00
N ARG A 7 -18.28 24.26 5.00
CA ARG A 7 -17.35 25.26 5.55
C ARG A 7 -16.15 24.61 6.23
N VAL A 8 -16.39 23.61 7.08
CA VAL A 8 -15.31 22.87 7.79
C VAL A 8 -14.40 22.16 6.80
N ASP A 9 -14.98 21.43 5.85
CA ASP A 9 -14.23 20.70 4.82
C ASP A 9 -13.39 21.67 3.97
N THR A 10 -13.95 22.82 3.58
CA THR A 10 -13.24 23.83 2.78
C THR A 10 -12.08 24.47 3.55
N SER A 11 -12.29 24.86 4.82
CA SER A 11 -11.23 25.42 5.67
C SER A 11 -10.06 24.46 5.76
N PHE A 12 -10.37 23.19 6.02
CA PHE A 12 -9.34 22.17 6.16
C PHE A 12 -8.58 21.91 4.86
N VAL A 13 -9.25 21.90 3.70
CA VAL A 13 -8.54 21.75 2.42
C VAL A 13 -7.56 22.91 2.19
N SER A 14 -7.94 24.13 2.57
CA SER A 14 -7.05 25.28 2.49
C SER A 14 -5.86 25.16 3.45
N GLU A 15 -6.08 24.75 4.70
CA GLU A 15 -5.02 24.49 5.68
C GLU A 15 -4.08 23.38 5.20
N LEU A 16 -4.64 22.28 4.70
CA LEU A 16 -3.88 21.14 4.19
C LEU A 16 -3.03 21.53 2.98
N LYS A 17 -3.56 22.37 2.08
CA LYS A 17 -2.82 22.89 0.94
C LYS A 17 -1.61 23.70 1.40
N LEU A 18 -1.81 24.64 2.33
CA LEU A 18 -0.71 25.46 2.88
C LEU A 18 0.37 24.58 3.53
N ALA A 19 -0.05 23.58 4.30
CA ALA A 19 0.86 22.65 4.94
C ALA A 19 1.65 21.81 3.91
N TYR A 20 0.97 21.31 2.87
CA TYR A 20 1.58 20.57 1.76
C TYR A 20 2.64 21.39 1.01
N GLU A 21 2.35 22.67 0.74
CA GLU A 21 3.26 23.59 0.07
C GLU A 21 4.44 24.02 0.98
N THR A 22 4.30 23.90 2.30
CA THR A 22 5.32 24.29 3.27
C THR A 22 6.36 23.19 3.48
N SER A 23 5.93 22.01 3.97
CA SER A 23 6.83 20.88 4.20
C SER A 23 6.08 19.59 4.50
N THR A 24 6.75 18.45 4.35
CA THR A 24 6.22 17.15 4.82
C THR A 24 5.89 17.18 6.32
N GLU A 25 6.71 17.83 7.14
CA GLU A 25 6.47 17.91 8.59
C GLU A 25 5.16 18.64 8.91
N GLU A 26 4.94 19.82 8.31
CA GLU A 26 3.71 20.60 8.52
C GLU A 26 2.47 19.86 7.99
N LEU A 27 2.60 19.16 6.86
CA LEU A 27 1.55 18.30 6.33
C LEU A 27 1.13 17.20 7.32
N ILE A 28 2.10 16.46 7.86
CA ILE A 28 1.86 15.38 8.83
C ILE A 28 1.26 15.92 10.13
N LYS A 29 1.71 17.09 10.58
CA LYS A 29 1.15 17.77 11.75
C LYS A 29 -0.31 18.19 11.52
N THR A 30 -0.62 18.76 10.36
CA THR A 30 -1.98 19.18 9.98
C THR A 30 -2.94 17.99 9.85
N LEU A 31 -2.43 16.84 9.37
CA LEU A 31 -3.15 15.56 9.34
C LEU A 31 -3.28 14.88 10.71
N GLU A 32 -2.69 15.46 11.77
CA GLU A 32 -2.68 14.92 13.14
C GLU A 32 -2.22 13.46 13.18
N VAL A 33 -1.19 13.13 12.39
CA VAL A 33 -0.67 11.76 12.33
C VAL A 33 -0.03 11.40 13.65
N LYS A 34 -0.63 10.42 14.33
CA LYS A 34 -0.09 9.87 15.57
C LYS A 34 1.06 8.92 15.29
N ASN A 35 2.08 8.96 16.13
CA ASN A 35 3.23 8.06 16.07
C ASN A 35 2.96 6.67 16.69
N ASP A 36 1.73 6.18 16.62
CA ASP A 36 1.30 4.89 17.13
C ASP A 36 0.96 3.92 16.00
N LYS A 37 0.79 2.63 16.31
CA LYS A 37 0.19 1.63 15.39
C LYS A 37 0.79 1.64 13.96
N ARG A 38 2.12 1.67 13.88
CA ARG A 38 2.83 1.46 12.60
C ARG A 38 2.99 -0.04 12.38
N GLU A 39 2.62 -0.50 11.19
CA GLU A 39 2.81 -1.89 10.78
C GLU A 39 4.26 -2.13 10.41
N ASP A 40 4.91 -3.13 11.00
CA ASP A 40 6.27 -3.52 10.65
C ASP A 40 6.26 -4.31 9.33
N LEU A 41 6.93 -3.78 8.32
CA LEU A 41 7.09 -4.45 7.02
C LEU A 41 8.39 -5.27 6.97
N GLY A 42 9.16 -5.32 8.05
CA GLY A 42 10.50 -5.86 8.11
C GLY A 42 11.52 -4.96 7.42
N PHE A 43 12.80 -5.35 7.54
CA PHE A 43 13.92 -4.64 6.87
C PHE A 43 14.03 -3.15 7.23
N GLY A 44 13.53 -2.75 8.40
CA GLY A 44 13.56 -1.36 8.87
C GLY A 44 12.47 -0.46 8.29
N TYR A 45 11.53 -1.03 7.53
CA TYR A 45 10.38 -0.30 6.97
C TYR A 45 9.14 -0.46 7.84
N GLN A 46 8.37 0.62 7.95
CA GLN A 46 7.10 0.62 8.65
C GLN A 46 6.03 1.37 7.86
N LEU A 47 4.78 0.97 7.95
CA LEU A 47 3.66 1.63 7.29
C LEU A 47 2.65 2.14 8.31
N LYS A 48 2.29 3.42 8.22
CA LYS A 48 1.14 3.98 8.92
C LYS A 48 0.02 4.21 7.92
N GLN A 49 -1.14 3.57 8.14
CA GLN A 49 -2.34 3.81 7.35
C GLN A 49 -3.45 4.31 8.27
N SER A 50 -4.09 5.42 7.93
CA SER A 50 -5.22 5.99 8.69
C SER A 50 -5.91 7.08 7.85
N GLY A 51 -6.76 7.88 8.46
CA GLY A 51 -7.31 9.07 7.85
C GLY A 51 -7.77 10.10 8.87
N LYS A 52 -7.87 11.35 8.43
CA LYS A 52 -8.49 12.45 9.17
C LYS A 52 -9.85 12.74 8.56
N GLY A 53 -10.90 12.39 9.29
CA GLY A 53 -12.29 12.68 8.92
C GLY A 53 -12.68 14.07 9.41
N LEU A 54 -13.25 14.88 8.53
CA LEU A 54 -13.73 16.22 8.84
C LEU A 54 -15.03 16.45 8.09
N GLY A 55 -16.02 17.01 8.79
CA GLY A 55 -17.36 17.27 8.25
C GLY A 55 -17.93 16.09 7.47
N SER A 56 -17.91 16.16 6.15
CA SER A 56 -18.41 15.09 5.27
C SER A 56 -17.34 14.38 4.43
N MET A 57 -16.08 14.77 4.58
CA MET A 57 -14.94 14.24 3.83
C MET A 57 -13.95 13.52 4.75
N THR A 58 -13.09 12.70 4.17
CA THR A 58 -11.97 12.09 4.88
C THR A 58 -10.75 12.15 3.98
N ILE A 59 -9.64 12.67 4.50
CA ILE A 59 -8.34 12.52 3.86
C ILE A 59 -7.68 11.27 4.47
N ASN A 60 -7.54 10.23 3.67
CA ASN A 60 -6.78 9.05 4.07
C ASN A 60 -5.32 9.24 3.71
N TYR A 61 -4.43 8.71 4.55
CA TYR A 61 -3.00 8.76 4.34
C TYR A 61 -2.38 7.39 4.58
N GLU A 62 -1.35 7.12 3.78
CA GLU A 62 -0.44 5.99 3.95
C GLU A 62 0.97 6.51 3.93
N ILE A 63 1.72 6.31 5.00
CA ILE A 63 3.04 6.90 5.20
C ILE A 63 4.04 5.76 5.41
N LEU A 64 4.99 5.66 4.50
CA LEU A 64 6.09 4.72 4.55
C LEU A 64 7.26 5.36 5.28
N TYR A 65 7.68 4.69 6.34
CA TYR A 65 8.86 5.05 7.11
C TYR A 65 10.01 4.09 6.81
N TYR A 66 11.23 4.62 6.79
CA TYR A 66 12.45 3.84 6.88
C TYR A 66 13.27 4.36 8.06
N LYS A 67 13.59 3.51 9.04
CA LYS A 67 14.33 3.91 10.25
C LYS A 67 13.76 5.17 10.93
N ASN A 68 12.42 5.25 11.04
CA ASN A 68 11.65 6.37 11.60
C ASN A 68 11.56 7.65 10.76
N GLU A 69 12.19 7.71 9.59
CA GLU A 69 12.09 8.84 8.66
C GLU A 69 11.02 8.58 7.60
N ILE A 70 10.26 9.62 7.22
CA ILE A 70 9.27 9.51 6.15
C ILE A 70 9.99 9.50 4.81
N VAL A 71 9.90 8.38 4.09
CA VAL A 71 10.51 8.23 2.77
C VAL A 71 9.49 8.31 1.64
N SER A 72 8.21 8.04 1.93
CA SER A 72 7.12 8.18 0.97
C SER A 72 5.78 8.33 1.66
N TYR A 73 4.82 8.99 1.00
CA TYR A 73 3.42 8.94 1.41
C TYR A 73 2.47 8.97 0.21
N ARG A 74 1.26 8.47 0.43
CA ARG A 74 0.10 8.60 -0.45
C ARG A 74 -1.04 9.27 0.32
N LEU A 75 -1.62 10.33 -0.25
CA LEU A 75 -2.85 10.93 0.23
C LEU A 75 -4.00 10.63 -0.73
N THR A 76 -5.14 10.19 -0.20
CA THR A 76 -6.35 9.96 -0.98
C THR A 76 -7.55 10.61 -0.33
N THR A 77 -8.52 10.99 -1.15
CA THR A 77 -9.82 11.46 -0.70
C THR A 77 -10.87 11.15 -1.76
N ARG A 78 -12.14 11.41 -1.46
CA ARG A 78 -13.25 11.27 -2.39
C ARG A 78 -14.20 12.44 -2.23
N ILE A 79 -14.81 12.83 -3.34
CA ILE A 79 -15.93 13.78 -3.29
C ILE A 79 -17.14 13.07 -2.69
N PRO A 80 -17.76 13.60 -1.62
CA PRO A 80 -18.94 13.00 -1.01
C PRO A 80 -20.08 12.84 -2.01
N ASN A 81 -20.82 11.72 -1.93
CA ASN A 81 -21.97 11.48 -2.81
C ASN A 81 -23.16 12.38 -2.41
N LYS A 82 -23.14 13.61 -2.89
CA LYS A 82 -24.10 14.68 -2.58
C LYS A 82 -24.76 15.21 -3.86
N SER A 83 -25.63 16.21 -3.71
CA SER A 83 -26.27 16.91 -4.84
C SER A 83 -25.24 17.44 -5.84
N LYS A 84 -25.63 17.57 -7.12
CA LYS A 84 -24.77 18.05 -8.22
C LYS A 84 -24.08 19.38 -7.88
N ARG A 85 -24.81 20.30 -7.23
CA ARG A 85 -24.29 21.59 -6.76
C ARG A 85 -23.14 21.42 -5.78
N LEU A 86 -23.29 20.52 -4.79
CA LEU A 86 -22.24 20.28 -3.80
C LEU A 86 -21.04 19.56 -4.41
N LYS A 87 -21.25 18.57 -5.28
CA LYS A 87 -20.14 17.91 -5.99
C LYS A 87 -19.29 18.92 -6.75
N LYS A 88 -19.91 19.89 -7.44
CA LYS A 88 -19.20 20.98 -8.13
C LYS A 88 -18.38 21.84 -7.17
N LEU A 89 -18.93 22.18 -6.00
CA LEU A 89 -18.23 22.95 -4.97
C LEU A 89 -17.03 22.17 -4.40
N TYR A 90 -17.22 20.89 -4.05
CA TYR A 90 -16.12 20.04 -3.58
C TYR A 90 -15.04 19.84 -4.66
N LYS A 91 -15.42 19.70 -5.94
CA LYS A 91 -14.48 19.67 -7.06
C LYS A 91 -13.65 20.94 -7.07
N GLU A 92 -14.27 22.12 -7.08
CA GLU A 92 -13.56 23.41 -7.08
C GLU A 92 -12.56 23.53 -5.93
N LYS A 93 -12.95 23.14 -4.71
CA LYS A 93 -12.08 23.24 -3.54
C LYS A 93 -10.98 22.20 -3.53
N LEU A 94 -11.28 20.94 -3.84
CA LEU A 94 -10.25 19.89 -3.89
C LEU A 94 -9.28 20.12 -5.04
N SER A 95 -9.72 20.69 -6.16
CA SER A 95 -8.88 21.04 -7.30
C SER A 95 -7.76 22.03 -6.96
N THR A 96 -7.78 22.68 -5.79
CA THR A 96 -6.66 23.54 -5.35
C THR A 96 -5.46 22.77 -4.85
N LEU A 97 -5.60 21.47 -4.56
CA LEU A 97 -4.57 20.59 -4.01
C LEU A 97 -4.45 19.27 -4.79
N PHE A 98 -5.59 18.65 -5.10
CA PHE A 98 -5.66 17.38 -5.85
C PHE A 98 -6.03 17.63 -7.31
N LYS A 99 -5.64 16.71 -8.19
CA LYS A 99 -6.21 16.64 -9.54
C LYS A 99 -7.57 15.93 -9.47
N VAL A 100 -8.60 16.56 -10.03
CA VAL A 100 -9.98 16.05 -10.02
C VAL A 100 -10.52 16.03 -11.44
N ASP A 101 -11.01 14.88 -11.89
CA ASP A 101 -11.52 14.71 -13.26
C ASP A 101 -12.98 15.20 -13.44
N GLU A 102 -13.52 15.04 -14.64
CA GLU A 102 -14.91 15.38 -14.96
C GLU A 102 -15.93 14.46 -14.28
N ASP A 103 -15.54 13.25 -13.92
CA ASP A 103 -16.35 12.27 -13.20
C ASP A 103 -16.27 12.43 -11.67
N TYR A 104 -15.67 13.52 -11.19
CA TYR A 104 -15.46 13.81 -9.75
C TYR A 104 -14.55 12.81 -9.04
N LYS A 105 -13.73 12.05 -9.77
CA LYS A 105 -12.68 11.22 -9.19
C LYS A 105 -11.49 12.09 -8.85
N VAL A 106 -10.95 11.85 -7.67
CA VAL A 106 -9.80 12.58 -7.13
C VAL A 106 -8.57 11.68 -7.27
N GLU A 107 -7.58 12.16 -8.00
CA GLU A 107 -6.30 11.45 -8.14
C GLU A 107 -5.51 11.53 -6.82
N PRO A 108 -4.85 10.45 -6.38
CA PRO A 108 -4.02 10.49 -5.19
C PRO A 108 -2.82 11.43 -5.34
N ILE A 109 -2.39 12.03 -4.24
CA ILE A 109 -1.12 12.75 -4.18
C ILE A 109 -0.06 11.80 -3.66
N TYR A 110 1.12 11.83 -4.27
CA TYR A 110 2.27 11.01 -3.90
C TYR A 110 3.49 11.88 -3.61
N PHE A 111 4.24 11.47 -2.59
CA PHE A 111 5.58 11.95 -2.32
C PHE A 111 6.54 10.76 -2.25
N GLY A 112 7.70 10.88 -2.88
CA GLY A 112 8.75 9.86 -2.81
C GLY A 112 8.30 8.47 -3.28
N ILE A 113 7.34 8.37 -4.21
CA ILE A 113 6.78 7.08 -4.64
C ILE A 113 7.84 6.12 -5.19
N GLU A 114 8.92 6.64 -5.78
CA GLU A 114 10.06 5.85 -6.21
C GLU A 114 10.69 5.07 -5.05
N ASN A 115 10.80 5.66 -3.86
CA ASN A 115 11.30 4.98 -2.66
C ASN A 115 10.39 3.81 -2.24
N ALA A 116 9.08 3.93 -2.43
CA ALA A 116 8.14 2.85 -2.13
C ALA A 116 8.19 1.74 -3.19
N ASN A 117 8.45 2.09 -4.44
CA ASN A 117 8.50 1.20 -5.60
C ASN A 117 9.86 0.47 -5.76
N GLU A 118 10.91 0.96 -5.13
CA GLU A 118 12.24 0.36 -5.20
C GLU A 118 12.32 -1.02 -4.51
N PRO A 119 13.17 -1.93 -5.00
CA PRO A 119 13.47 -3.16 -4.29
C PRO A 119 14.18 -2.89 -2.94
N LEU A 120 14.14 -3.91 -2.08
CA LEU A 120 15.07 -4.06 -0.96
C LEU A 120 16.49 -4.29 -1.49
N ALA A 121 17.49 -4.02 -0.66
CA ALA A 121 18.89 -4.25 -1.02
C ALA A 121 19.15 -5.70 -1.45
N GLY A 122 20.06 -5.86 -2.42
CA GLY A 122 20.48 -7.16 -2.97
C GLY A 122 19.98 -7.46 -4.38
N ILE A 123 19.24 -6.53 -5.01
CA ILE A 123 18.85 -6.65 -6.42
C ILE A 123 18.71 -5.28 -7.08
N GLU A 124 19.01 -5.20 -8.39
CA GLU A 124 18.82 -3.99 -9.17
C GLU A 124 17.35 -3.78 -9.56
N LYS A 125 16.91 -2.52 -9.55
CA LYS A 125 15.56 -2.12 -9.95
C LYS A 125 15.32 -2.46 -11.43
N ARG A 126 14.22 -3.13 -11.73
CA ARG A 126 13.80 -3.39 -13.11
C ARG A 126 12.87 -2.28 -13.61
N ASN A 127 13.09 -1.79 -14.83
CA ASN A 127 12.26 -0.74 -15.43
C ASN A 127 10.99 -1.31 -16.10
N ARG A 128 10.14 -2.00 -15.34
CA ARG A 128 8.81 -2.47 -15.78
C ARG A 128 7.73 -1.89 -14.87
N GLY A 129 6.93 -0.93 -15.36
CA GLY A 129 6.02 -0.10 -14.56
C GLY A 129 5.12 -0.88 -13.58
N ASN A 130 4.35 -1.85 -14.09
CA ASN A 130 3.42 -2.65 -13.27
C ASN A 130 4.14 -3.54 -12.24
N LEU A 131 5.39 -3.94 -12.52
CA LEU A 131 6.19 -4.76 -11.62
C LEU A 131 6.57 -3.97 -10.37
N ASN A 132 6.90 -2.69 -10.54
CA ASN A 132 7.33 -1.83 -9.43
C ASN A 132 6.14 -1.31 -8.60
N GLU A 133 4.96 -1.14 -9.22
CA GLU A 133 3.75 -0.70 -8.50
C GLU A 133 3.35 -1.71 -7.40
N ILE A 134 3.40 -3.01 -7.70
CA ILE A 134 3.07 -4.03 -6.69
C ILE A 134 4.14 -4.15 -5.60
N MET A 135 5.36 -3.64 -5.84
CA MET A 135 6.40 -3.63 -4.81
C MET A 135 6.08 -2.64 -3.69
N SER A 136 5.26 -1.63 -3.99
CA SER A 136 4.84 -0.62 -3.03
C SER A 136 3.91 -1.19 -1.97
N PRO A 137 4.14 -0.89 -0.68
CA PRO A 137 3.20 -1.20 0.40
C PRO A 137 1.83 -0.53 0.20
N PHE A 138 1.73 0.53 -0.62
CA PHE A 138 0.47 1.20 -0.94
C PHE A 138 -0.47 0.34 -1.82
N SER A 139 0.04 -0.74 -2.41
CA SER A 139 -0.77 -1.67 -3.20
C SER A 139 -1.62 -2.61 -2.32
N SER A 140 -1.48 -2.54 -0.99
CA SER A 140 -2.05 -3.41 0.06
C SER A 140 -0.99 -4.35 0.64
N ILE A 141 -0.84 -4.30 1.97
CA ILE A 141 0.03 -5.18 2.76
C ILE A 141 -0.66 -6.46 3.24
N ILE A 142 -1.91 -6.67 2.86
CA ILE A 142 -2.70 -7.84 3.27
C ILE A 142 -2.43 -8.98 2.28
N PHE A 143 -1.98 -10.12 2.81
CA PHE A 143 -1.80 -11.37 2.07
C PHE A 143 -3.10 -12.17 2.03
N GLY A 144 -3.51 -12.61 0.84
CA GLY A 144 -4.73 -13.41 0.63
C GLY A 144 -5.24 -13.28 -0.80
N THR A 145 -6.29 -14.06 -1.11
CA THR A 145 -6.90 -14.09 -2.45
C THR A 145 -8.21 -13.30 -2.47
N TYR A 146 -9.17 -13.72 -1.65
CA TYR A 146 -10.49 -13.11 -1.54
C TYR A 146 -10.68 -12.56 -0.14
N CYS A 147 -11.25 -11.35 -0.02
CA CYS A 147 -11.40 -10.68 1.26
C CYS A 147 -12.70 -9.88 1.39
N GLY A 148 -13.26 -9.87 2.60
CA GLY A 148 -14.41 -9.07 2.99
C GLY A 148 -15.77 -9.73 2.72
N GLU A 149 -16.84 -9.02 3.07
CA GLU A 149 -18.23 -9.52 3.10
C GLU A 149 -18.70 -10.11 1.76
N SER A 150 -18.27 -9.52 0.64
CA SER A 150 -18.62 -10.00 -0.71
C SER A 150 -17.61 -10.98 -1.30
N MET A 151 -16.61 -11.42 -0.52
CA MET A 151 -15.55 -12.33 -0.99
C MET A 151 -14.89 -11.83 -2.28
N THR A 152 -14.61 -10.53 -2.36
CA THR A 152 -14.09 -9.92 -3.59
C THR A 152 -12.61 -10.26 -3.76
N LEU A 153 -12.20 -10.63 -4.97
CA LEU A 153 -10.79 -10.83 -5.31
C LEU A 153 -10.01 -9.54 -5.03
N MET A 154 -8.99 -9.64 -4.19
CA MET A 154 -8.21 -8.49 -3.73
C MET A 154 -7.47 -7.82 -4.88
N ASN A 155 -7.38 -6.49 -4.86
CA ASN A 155 -6.77 -5.74 -5.96
C ASN A 155 -5.26 -6.02 -6.12
N ASN A 156 -4.50 -6.17 -5.02
CA ASN A 156 -3.10 -6.60 -5.10
C ASN A 156 -2.98 -7.99 -5.72
N ARG A 157 -3.87 -8.93 -5.38
CA ARG A 157 -3.88 -10.26 -5.99
C ARG A 157 -4.16 -10.19 -7.50
N LYS A 158 -5.15 -9.40 -7.92
CA LYS A 158 -5.42 -9.14 -9.35
C LYS A 158 -4.20 -8.59 -10.10
N LEU A 159 -3.48 -7.67 -9.48
CA LEU A 159 -2.27 -7.09 -10.07
C LEU A 159 -1.14 -8.12 -10.12
N PHE A 160 -0.96 -8.90 -9.05
CA PHE A 160 0.06 -9.94 -8.93
C PHE A 160 -0.11 -11.01 -10.02
N ASP A 161 -1.31 -11.58 -10.12
CA ASP A 161 -1.61 -12.67 -11.06
C ASP A 161 -1.42 -12.26 -12.52
N LYS A 162 -1.55 -10.95 -12.83
CA LYS A 162 -1.31 -10.42 -14.18
C LYS A 162 0.16 -10.30 -14.55
N ILE A 163 1.05 -10.22 -13.57
CA ILE A 163 2.46 -9.91 -13.81
C ILE A 163 3.40 -11.05 -13.44
N ILE A 164 3.01 -11.94 -12.51
CA ILE A 164 3.89 -12.97 -11.97
C ILE A 164 4.33 -13.95 -13.07
N SER A 165 5.61 -14.25 -13.10
CA SER A 165 6.21 -15.28 -13.95
C SER A 165 7.47 -15.84 -13.31
N ILE A 166 7.98 -16.95 -13.85
CA ILE A 166 9.26 -17.54 -13.46
C ILE A 166 10.40 -16.51 -13.48
N ASP A 167 10.42 -15.63 -14.49
CA ASP A 167 11.48 -14.62 -14.67
C ASP A 167 11.51 -13.53 -13.60
N ASN A 168 10.39 -13.26 -12.92
CA ASN A 168 10.27 -12.14 -12.00
C ASN A 168 9.90 -12.54 -10.56
N CYS A 169 9.61 -13.81 -10.32
CA CYS A 169 9.33 -14.35 -8.99
C CYS A 169 10.40 -13.95 -7.97
N GLU A 170 11.68 -14.18 -8.29
CA GLU A 170 12.79 -13.82 -7.40
C GLU A 170 12.83 -12.31 -7.11
N TYR A 171 12.63 -11.47 -8.13
CA TYR A 171 12.62 -10.02 -7.97
C TYR A 171 11.54 -9.55 -6.99
N LEU A 172 10.36 -10.16 -7.03
CA LEU A 172 9.25 -9.82 -6.14
C LEU A 172 9.51 -10.21 -4.67
N LEU A 173 10.43 -11.14 -4.39
CA LEU A 173 10.91 -11.44 -3.03
C LEU A 173 11.74 -10.30 -2.41
N TYR A 174 12.16 -9.32 -3.21
CA TYR A 174 12.79 -8.09 -2.77
C TYR A 174 11.80 -6.93 -2.63
N SER A 175 10.49 -7.18 -2.65
CA SER A 175 9.50 -6.13 -2.42
C SER A 175 9.53 -5.60 -0.97
N LYS A 176 9.33 -4.29 -0.80
CA LYS A 176 9.03 -3.66 0.50
C LYS A 176 7.65 -4.07 1.03
N ASN A 177 6.75 -4.51 0.15
CA ASN A 177 5.44 -5.03 0.49
C ASN A 177 5.51 -6.49 0.97
N PRO A 178 5.15 -6.79 2.24
CA PRO A 178 5.12 -8.16 2.76
C PRO A 178 4.15 -9.08 2.00
N ALA A 179 2.99 -8.58 1.56
CA ALA A 179 2.03 -9.40 0.82
C ALA A 179 2.61 -9.86 -0.52
N THR A 180 3.27 -8.97 -1.26
CA THR A 180 3.90 -9.28 -2.54
C THR A 180 5.01 -10.34 -2.40
N ARG A 181 5.82 -10.26 -1.33
CA ARG A 181 6.82 -11.28 -1.03
C ARG A 181 6.18 -12.64 -0.78
N LEU A 182 5.12 -12.69 0.03
CA LEU A 182 4.42 -13.95 0.32
C LEU A 182 3.70 -14.53 -0.90
N MET A 183 3.10 -13.69 -1.75
CA MET A 183 2.52 -14.13 -3.02
C MET A 183 3.59 -14.70 -3.96
N ALA A 184 4.80 -14.13 -3.98
CA ALA A 184 5.92 -14.69 -4.74
C ALA A 184 6.42 -16.03 -4.15
N VAL A 185 6.45 -16.17 -2.82
CA VAL A 185 6.74 -17.45 -2.15
C VAL A 185 5.70 -18.51 -2.49
N GLU A 186 4.41 -18.15 -2.45
CA GLU A 186 3.31 -19.02 -2.87
C GLU A 186 3.51 -19.49 -4.32
N PHE A 187 3.70 -18.56 -5.25
CA PHE A 187 3.94 -18.88 -6.65
C PHE A 187 5.14 -19.82 -6.84
N TYR A 188 6.25 -19.57 -6.15
CA TYR A 188 7.42 -20.42 -6.20
C TYR A 188 7.11 -21.87 -5.77
N TYR A 189 6.47 -22.05 -4.60
CA TYR A 189 6.16 -23.39 -4.10
C TYR A 189 5.11 -24.12 -4.94
N CYS A 190 4.15 -23.40 -5.52
CA CYS A 190 3.14 -24.01 -6.40
C CYS A 190 3.68 -24.37 -7.81
N ASN A 191 4.87 -23.91 -8.20
CA ASN A 191 5.42 -24.11 -9.56
C ASN A 191 6.87 -24.61 -9.55
N LEU A 192 7.28 -25.38 -8.53
CA LEU A 192 8.67 -25.83 -8.33
C LEU A 192 9.29 -26.51 -9.56
N THR A 193 8.49 -27.20 -10.38
CA THR A 193 8.98 -27.91 -11.58
C THR A 193 9.41 -26.97 -12.70
N GLU A 194 8.97 -25.71 -12.69
CA GLU A 194 9.25 -24.73 -13.73
C GLU A 194 10.56 -23.95 -13.50
N PHE A 195 11.10 -23.99 -12.28
CA PHE A 195 12.34 -23.29 -11.92
C PHE A 195 13.58 -24.17 -12.15
N SER A 196 14.64 -23.56 -12.68
CA SER A 196 15.97 -24.18 -12.73
C SER A 196 16.56 -24.36 -11.33
N ASP A 197 17.51 -25.28 -11.17
CA ASP A 197 18.17 -25.52 -9.88
C ASP A 197 18.93 -24.29 -9.35
N VAL A 198 19.46 -23.47 -10.25
CA VAL A 198 20.11 -22.20 -9.91
C VAL A 198 19.10 -21.21 -9.33
N GLN A 199 17.94 -21.06 -9.97
CA GLN A 199 16.86 -20.19 -9.47
C GLN A 199 16.33 -20.68 -8.13
N LYS A 200 16.08 -22.00 -7.99
CA LYS A 200 15.62 -22.61 -6.73
C LYS A 200 16.55 -22.28 -5.59
N LYS A 201 17.86 -22.48 -5.78
CA LYS A 201 18.87 -22.18 -4.75
C LYS A 201 18.85 -20.70 -4.33
N SER A 202 18.74 -19.79 -5.28
CA SER A 202 18.70 -18.34 -4.99
C SER A 202 17.42 -17.96 -4.24
N ILE A 203 16.26 -18.43 -4.73
CA ILE A 203 14.95 -18.19 -4.13
C ILE A 203 14.87 -18.78 -2.72
N ASP A 204 15.29 -20.02 -2.52
CA ASP A 204 15.29 -20.68 -1.22
C ASP A 204 16.15 -19.92 -0.21
N THR A 205 17.34 -19.47 -0.63
CA THR A 205 18.22 -18.65 0.22
C THR A 205 17.50 -17.37 0.65
N ARG A 206 16.83 -16.70 -0.29
CA ARG A 206 16.07 -15.49 0.00
C ARG A 206 14.88 -15.75 0.92
N ILE A 207 14.17 -16.85 0.75
CA ILE A 207 13.05 -17.25 1.62
C ILE A 207 13.52 -17.48 3.06
N GLU A 208 14.67 -18.11 3.25
CA GLU A 208 15.24 -18.31 4.60
C GLU A 208 15.63 -16.97 5.26
N GLU A 209 16.09 -15.98 4.51
CA GLU A 209 16.29 -14.62 5.04
C GLU A 209 14.97 -13.98 5.49
N LEU A 210 13.88 -14.18 4.74
CA LEU A 210 12.56 -13.66 5.10
C LEU A 210 12.05 -14.29 6.42
N LYS A 211 12.26 -15.59 6.61
CA LYS A 211 11.87 -16.28 7.86
C LYS A 211 12.63 -15.77 9.09
N ARG A 212 13.91 -15.45 8.94
CA ARG A 212 14.75 -14.91 10.03
C ARG A 212 14.35 -13.50 10.47
N LYS A 213 13.46 -12.82 9.75
CA LYS A 213 12.93 -11.50 10.10
C LYS A 213 11.46 -11.64 10.51
N PRO A 214 11.20 -12.06 11.76
CA PRO A 214 9.84 -12.26 12.25
C PRO A 214 9.07 -10.95 12.15
N MET A 215 8.03 -10.93 11.33
CA MET A 215 7.07 -9.84 11.23
C MET A 215 5.66 -10.43 11.28
N LEU A 216 4.74 -9.63 11.81
CA LEU A 216 3.32 -9.93 11.82
C LEU A 216 2.73 -9.49 10.48
N THR A 217 2.34 -10.45 9.64
CA THR A 217 1.69 -10.15 8.37
C THR A 217 0.19 -10.29 8.50
N ARG A 218 -0.53 -9.26 8.04
CA ARG A 218 -1.98 -9.31 7.92
C ARG A 218 -2.37 -10.30 6.83
N THR A 219 -3.20 -11.26 7.20
CA THR A 219 -3.74 -12.25 6.27
C THR A 219 -5.24 -12.04 6.12
N CYS A 220 -5.79 -12.37 4.96
CA CYS A 220 -7.23 -12.44 4.78
C CYS A 220 -7.65 -13.82 4.29
N SER A 221 -8.59 -14.42 5.02
CA SER A 221 -9.26 -15.64 4.62
C SER A 221 -10.76 -15.43 4.81
N GLY A 222 -11.48 -15.36 3.70
CA GLY A 222 -12.89 -15.06 3.72
C GLY A 222 -13.21 -13.63 4.15
N CYS A 223 -14.08 -13.49 5.14
CA CYS A 223 -14.43 -12.18 5.73
C CYS A 223 -13.46 -11.75 6.86
N ILE A 224 -12.50 -12.59 7.24
CA ILE A 224 -11.70 -12.41 8.45
C ILE A 224 -10.29 -11.92 8.07
N ILE A 225 -9.93 -10.75 8.60
CA ILE A 225 -8.55 -10.29 8.60
C ILE A 225 -7.88 -10.80 9.87
N GLY A 226 -6.91 -11.69 9.70
CA GLY A 226 -6.06 -12.21 10.75
C GLY A 226 -4.67 -11.57 10.71
N VAL A 227 -3.85 -11.96 11.68
CA VAL A 227 -2.43 -11.62 11.73
C VAL A 227 -1.66 -12.88 12.07
N ASN A 228 -0.69 -13.25 11.23
CA ASN A 228 0.15 -14.41 11.43
C ASN A 228 1.63 -14.03 11.31
N MET A 229 2.49 -14.79 11.99
CA MET A 229 3.94 -14.69 11.78
C MET A 229 4.27 -15.08 10.34
N THR A 230 5.08 -14.27 9.66
CA THR A 230 5.52 -14.54 8.27
C THR A 230 6.14 -15.92 8.11
N GLU A 231 6.94 -16.38 9.07
CA GLU A 231 7.53 -17.72 9.07
C GLU A 231 6.47 -18.83 9.03
N LYS A 232 5.39 -18.68 9.81
CA LYS A 232 4.28 -19.64 9.83
C LYS A 232 3.60 -19.71 8.46
N ILE A 233 3.31 -18.55 7.87
CA ILE A 233 2.70 -18.48 6.52
C ILE A 233 3.60 -19.18 5.50
N ILE A 234 4.89 -18.85 5.47
CA ILE A 234 5.84 -19.47 4.53
C ILE A 234 5.91 -21.00 4.71
N THR A 235 5.85 -21.47 5.96
CA THR A 235 5.87 -22.91 6.26
C THR A 235 4.61 -23.61 5.75
N GLU A 236 3.45 -22.98 5.87
CA GLU A 236 2.19 -23.51 5.34
C GLU A 236 2.19 -23.52 3.79
N LEU A 237 2.76 -22.50 3.15
CA LEU A 237 2.85 -22.40 1.68
C LEU A 237 3.69 -23.50 1.02
N LYS A 238 4.63 -24.11 1.74
CA LYS A 238 5.40 -25.27 1.23
C LYS A 238 4.52 -26.47 0.85
N ASN A 239 3.30 -26.52 1.37
CA ASN A 239 2.35 -27.59 1.08
C ASN A 239 1.46 -27.31 -0.13
N CYS A 240 1.70 -26.23 -0.88
CA CYS A 240 1.04 -26.02 -2.16
C CYS A 240 1.41 -27.19 -3.09
N ARG A 241 0.44 -28.09 -3.34
CA ARG A 241 0.54 -29.21 -4.27
C ARG A 241 -0.53 -29.07 -5.32
#